data_AF-A0A0C9UG29-F1
#
_entry.id   AF-A0A0C9UG29-F1
#
_cell.length_a   1.000
_cell.length_b   1.000
_cell.length_c   1.000
_cell.angle_alpha   90.00
_cell.angle_beta   90.00
_cell.angle_gamma   90.00
#
_symmetry.space_group_name_H-M   'P 1'
#
loop_
_entity.id
_entity.type
_entity.pdbx_description
1 polymer ?
#
loop_
_entity_poly.entity_id
_entity_poly.type
_entity_poly.pdbx_seq_one_letter_code
_entity_poly.pdbx_strand_id
1 'polypeptide(L)'
;MVRELYPEEPTAAANLQASRKTNRGFRHDFFGGLLCPCSMDWKDPKVKADLVATPQMASTAAWPLFFYPKGEYDPEDLCKGILRGELILWAYKAIFLGPSAWYPSKGKAEPSSSCNASVHNMYNVTRSSIAYVAAQVRFALSSGESNIRSGGAFCQTTFYWHIMKFLNDPDFEQDVKELLEWWDR
;
A
#
# COMPACT_ATOMS: atom_id res chain seq x y z
N MET A 1 3.66 3.34 12.76
CA MET A 1 3.71 2.93 11.32
C MET A 1 4.39 4.00 10.47
N VAL A 2 3.71 5.06 10.01
CA VAL A 2 4.34 6.07 9.13
C VAL A 2 5.54 6.75 9.81
N ARG A 3 5.41 7.12 11.10
CA ARG A 3 6.52 7.70 11.89
C ARG A 3 7.74 6.79 12.07
N GLU A 4 7.55 5.47 12.05
CA GLU A 4 8.64 4.50 12.22
C GLU A 4 9.32 4.20 10.88
N LEU A 5 8.56 4.16 9.79
CA LEU A 5 9.07 3.88 8.45
C LEU A 5 9.75 5.10 7.82
N TYR A 6 9.31 6.30 8.18
CA TYR A 6 9.80 7.56 7.61
C TYR A 6 10.20 8.50 8.74
N PRO A 7 11.30 8.21 9.47
CA PRO A 7 11.76 9.02 10.59
C PRO A 7 12.25 10.41 10.15
N GLU A 8 12.70 10.52 8.90
CA GLU A 8 13.14 11.77 8.25
C GLU A 8 11.98 12.74 7.96
N GLU A 9 10.73 12.27 8.11
CA GLU A 9 9.50 13.04 7.90
C GLU A 9 8.75 13.24 9.24
N PRO A 10 9.40 13.85 10.27
CA PRO A 10 8.88 13.88 11.65
C PRO A 10 7.56 14.62 11.78
N THR A 11 7.28 15.58 10.89
CA THR A 11 6.04 16.35 10.83
C THR A 11 4.93 15.66 10.02
N ALA A 12 5.26 14.74 9.10
CA ALA A 12 4.30 14.12 8.20
C ALA A 12 3.21 13.30 8.92
N ALA A 13 3.46 12.95 10.18
CA ALA A 13 2.49 12.25 11.01
C ALA A 13 2.15 12.99 12.31
N ALA A 14 2.68 14.20 12.54
CA ALA A 14 2.50 14.93 13.80
C ALA A 14 1.03 15.15 14.19
N ASN A 15 0.16 15.35 13.19
CA ASN A 15 -1.26 15.71 13.38
C ASN A 15 -2.24 14.64 12.84
N LEU A 16 -1.79 13.39 12.69
CA LEU A 16 -2.67 12.31 12.27
C LEU A 16 -3.53 11.84 13.42
N GLN A 17 -4.84 11.94 13.25
CA GLN A 17 -5.80 11.31 14.15
C GLN A 17 -6.21 9.95 13.55
N ALA A 18 -6.37 8.94 14.41
CA ALA A 18 -6.77 7.60 13.99
C ALA A 18 -8.20 7.60 13.43
N SER A 19 -9.11 8.31 14.10
CA SER A 19 -10.54 8.38 13.78
C SER A 19 -10.91 9.46 12.75
N ARG A 20 -9.99 10.36 12.39
CA ARG A 20 -10.24 11.44 11.42
C ARG A 20 -9.18 11.44 10.33
N LYS A 21 -9.63 11.37 9.08
CA LYS A 21 -8.77 11.33 7.89
C LYS A 21 -8.66 12.66 7.15
N THR A 22 -9.14 13.75 7.75
CA THR A 22 -9.16 15.09 7.12
C THR A 22 -7.78 15.62 6.76
N ASN A 23 -6.73 15.19 7.46
CA ASN A 23 -5.34 15.58 7.23
C ASN A 23 -4.54 14.50 6.45
N ARG A 24 -5.20 13.75 5.55
CA ARG A 24 -4.59 12.71 4.72
C ARG A 24 -4.92 12.95 3.23
N GLY A 25 -4.52 12.02 2.36
CA GLY A 25 -4.78 12.12 0.92
C GLY A 25 -3.92 13.17 0.24
N PHE A 26 -4.33 13.62 -0.95
CA PHE A 26 -3.58 14.57 -1.78
C PHE A 26 -3.40 15.96 -1.16
N ARG A 27 -4.20 16.33 -0.15
CA ARG A 27 -4.04 17.61 0.57
C ARG A 27 -2.85 17.62 1.53
N HIS A 28 -2.27 16.45 1.81
CA HIS A 28 -1.12 16.31 2.68
C HIS A 28 0.08 15.88 1.85
N ASP A 29 1.18 16.63 1.92
CA ASP A 29 2.32 16.47 1.00
C ASP A 29 2.88 15.05 0.96
N PHE A 30 3.16 14.49 2.14
CA PHE A 30 3.66 13.12 2.28
C PHE A 30 2.69 12.04 1.76
N PHE A 31 1.42 12.08 2.18
CA PHE A 31 0.42 11.09 1.74
C PHE A 31 0.08 11.22 0.27
N GLY A 32 0.02 12.45 -0.24
CA GLY A 32 -0.18 12.74 -1.65
C GLY A 32 0.95 12.16 -2.50
N GLY A 33 2.21 12.31 -2.07
CA GLY A 33 3.36 11.69 -2.73
C GLY A 33 3.23 10.17 -2.80
N LEU A 34 2.94 9.51 -1.69
CA LEU A 34 2.73 8.06 -1.66
C LEU A 34 1.55 7.58 -2.51
N LEU A 35 0.46 8.37 -2.58
CA LEU A 35 -0.74 8.04 -3.35
C LEU A 35 -0.63 8.39 -4.84
N CYS A 36 0.34 9.22 -5.22
CA CYS A 36 0.55 9.70 -6.57
C CYS A 36 0.83 8.51 -7.50
N PRO A 37 0.18 8.44 -8.67
CA PRO A 37 0.59 7.52 -9.73
C PRO A 37 2.07 7.66 -10.07
N CYS A 38 2.76 6.56 -10.33
CA CYS A 38 4.15 6.60 -10.81
C CYS A 38 4.29 7.36 -12.13
N SER A 39 3.25 7.38 -12.97
CA SER A 39 3.19 8.13 -14.23
C SER A 39 3.04 9.66 -14.06
N MET A 40 2.95 10.16 -12.83
CA MET A 40 2.79 11.58 -12.52
C MET A 40 3.92 12.03 -11.58
N ASP A 41 4.48 13.21 -11.83
CA ASP A 41 5.50 13.78 -10.95
C ASP A 41 4.85 14.55 -9.80
N TRP A 42 4.86 13.98 -8.60
CA TRP A 42 4.36 14.67 -7.41
C TRP A 42 5.13 15.97 -7.13
N LYS A 43 6.39 16.13 -7.58
CA LYS A 43 7.15 17.37 -7.35
C LYS A 43 6.63 18.54 -8.19
N ASP A 44 5.90 18.27 -9.28
CA ASP A 44 5.26 19.32 -10.08
C ASP A 44 4.07 19.94 -9.30
N PRO A 45 4.13 21.25 -8.97
CA PRO A 45 3.04 21.93 -8.27
C PRO A 45 1.70 21.85 -9.01
N LYS A 46 1.72 21.77 -10.34
CA LYS A 46 0.51 21.62 -11.15
C LYS A 46 -0.12 20.25 -10.94
N VAL A 47 0.68 19.19 -10.98
CA VAL A 47 0.21 17.81 -10.67
C VAL A 47 -0.38 17.75 -9.26
N LYS A 48 0.27 18.36 -8.26
CA LYS A 48 -0.28 18.44 -6.90
C LYS A 48 -1.64 19.14 -6.89
N ALA A 49 -1.73 20.32 -7.50
CA ALA A 49 -2.97 21.10 -7.54
C ALA A 49 -4.11 20.34 -8.23
N ASP A 50 -3.81 19.69 -9.36
CA ASP A 50 -4.76 18.90 -10.15
C ASP A 50 -5.26 17.68 -9.36
N LEU A 51 -4.37 16.96 -8.65
CA LEU A 51 -4.75 15.82 -7.80
C LEU A 51 -5.50 16.22 -6.53
N VAL A 52 -5.25 17.42 -5.99
CA VAL A 52 -6.03 17.98 -4.88
C VAL A 52 -7.43 18.38 -5.33
N ALA A 53 -7.56 19.00 -6.50
CA ALA A 53 -8.83 19.43 -7.06
C ALA A 53 -9.66 18.25 -7.60
N THR A 54 -9.00 17.31 -8.27
CA THR A 54 -9.61 16.16 -8.96
C THR A 54 -8.89 14.85 -8.58
N PRO A 55 -9.09 14.32 -7.36
CA PRO A 55 -8.46 13.07 -6.90
C PRO A 55 -8.68 11.85 -7.82
N GLN A 56 -9.74 11.86 -8.62
CA GLN A 56 -10.09 10.80 -9.57
C GLN A 56 -9.07 10.67 -10.71
N MET A 57 -8.24 11.70 -10.95
CA MET A 57 -7.11 11.62 -11.89
C MET A 57 -6.10 10.54 -11.48
N ALA A 58 -5.95 10.27 -10.17
CA ALA A 58 -5.28 9.08 -9.67
C ALA A 58 -6.21 7.86 -9.80
N SER A 59 -6.33 7.37 -11.04
CA SER A 59 -7.17 6.26 -11.45
C SER A 59 -7.00 5.01 -10.58
N THR A 60 -8.04 4.20 -10.47
CA THR A 60 -7.96 2.84 -9.88
C THR A 60 -7.12 1.87 -10.72
N ALA A 61 -6.72 2.26 -11.92
CA ALA A 61 -5.80 1.51 -12.77
C ALA A 61 -4.37 2.07 -12.77
N ALA A 62 -4.08 3.04 -11.90
CA ALA A 62 -2.75 3.62 -11.77
C ALA A 62 -1.99 2.99 -10.59
N TRP A 63 -0.69 2.83 -10.74
CA TRP A 63 0.20 2.31 -9.69
C TRP A 63 0.67 3.44 -8.76
N PRO A 64 0.23 3.48 -7.49
CA PRO A 64 0.67 4.49 -6.55
C PRO A 64 2.13 4.26 -6.13
N LEU A 65 2.88 5.31 -5.83
CA LEU A 65 4.29 5.19 -5.42
C LEU A 65 4.49 4.30 -4.18
N PHE A 66 3.53 4.24 -3.23
CA PHE A 66 3.66 3.34 -2.07
C PHE A 66 3.75 1.85 -2.41
N PHE A 67 3.50 1.45 -3.66
CA PHE A 67 3.72 0.08 -4.12
C PHE A 67 5.19 -0.31 -4.10
N TYR A 68 6.08 0.68 -4.24
CA TYR A 68 7.50 0.45 -4.42
C TYR A 68 8.27 0.77 -3.14
N PRO A 69 9.42 0.11 -2.90
CA PRO A 69 10.31 0.43 -1.79
C PRO A 69 10.68 1.91 -1.80
N LYS A 70 10.53 2.59 -0.67
CA LYS A 70 10.78 4.03 -0.51
C LYS A 70 10.00 4.95 -1.46
N GLY A 71 9.00 4.43 -2.18
CA GLY A 71 8.31 5.19 -3.21
C GLY A 71 9.12 5.39 -4.50
N GLU A 72 10.17 4.62 -4.73
CA GLU A 72 11.04 4.72 -5.90
C GLU A 72 10.81 3.54 -6.84
N TYR A 73 10.53 3.83 -8.11
CA TYR A 73 10.28 2.83 -9.15
C TYR A 73 11.29 2.98 -10.30
N ASP A 74 11.46 1.92 -11.10
CA ASP A 74 12.29 1.94 -12.29
C ASP A 74 11.42 2.25 -13.52
N PRO A 75 11.60 3.39 -14.21
CA PRO A 75 10.77 3.75 -15.37
C PRO A 75 10.91 2.79 -16.55
N GLU A 76 12.04 2.09 -16.64
CA GLU A 76 12.30 1.10 -17.69
C GLU A 76 11.74 -0.30 -17.33
N ASP A 77 11.43 -0.52 -16.04
CA ASP A 77 10.89 -1.78 -15.51
C ASP A 77 9.97 -1.53 -14.32
N LEU A 78 8.68 -1.32 -14.61
CA LEU A 78 7.66 -1.10 -13.58
C LEU A 78 7.40 -2.34 -12.70
N CYS A 79 7.79 -3.54 -13.13
CA CYS A 79 7.61 -4.76 -12.34
C CYS A 79 8.63 -4.82 -11.20
N LYS A 80 9.79 -4.20 -11.40
CA LYS A 80 10.86 -4.13 -10.40
C LYS A 80 10.40 -3.43 -9.12
N GLY A 81 10.25 -4.23 -8.07
CA GLY A 81 9.87 -3.75 -6.75
C GLY A 81 8.39 -3.45 -6.57
N ILE A 82 7.54 -3.70 -7.57
CA ILE A 82 6.11 -3.49 -7.44
C ILE A 82 5.53 -4.34 -6.30
N LEU A 83 4.62 -3.77 -5.52
CA LEU A 83 4.01 -4.39 -4.33
C LEU A 83 5.02 -4.80 -3.22
N ARG A 84 6.24 -4.28 -3.24
CA ARG A 84 7.25 -4.48 -2.18
C ARG A 84 7.44 -3.27 -1.26
N GLY A 85 6.58 -2.27 -1.38
CA GLY A 85 6.61 -1.08 -0.53
C GLY A 85 6.37 -1.38 0.95
N GLU A 86 7.09 -0.68 1.81
CA GLU A 86 7.19 -0.96 3.24
C GLU A 86 5.83 -0.89 3.94
N LEU A 87 4.97 0.04 3.51
CA LEU A 87 3.62 0.17 4.05
C LEU A 87 2.76 -1.06 3.79
N ILE A 88 2.91 -1.73 2.65
CA ILE A 88 2.19 -2.96 2.33
C ILE A 88 2.70 -4.09 3.22
N LEU A 89 4.02 -4.23 3.37
CA LEU A 89 4.62 -5.25 4.24
C LEU A 89 4.17 -5.09 5.69
N TRP A 90 4.20 -3.87 6.19
CA TRP A 90 3.81 -3.58 7.57
C TRP A 90 2.32 -3.79 7.81
N ALA A 91 1.48 -3.36 6.88
CA ALA A 91 0.05 -3.63 6.94
C ALA A 91 -0.25 -5.14 6.86
N TYR A 92 0.49 -5.89 6.04
CA TYR A 92 0.36 -7.34 5.95
C TYR A 92 0.65 -8.01 7.29
N LYS A 93 1.79 -7.66 7.90
CA LYS A 93 2.17 -8.15 9.24
C LYS A 93 1.11 -7.82 10.28
N ALA A 94 0.62 -6.58 10.30
CA ALA A 94 -0.40 -6.14 11.24
C ALA A 94 -1.74 -6.88 11.06
N ILE A 95 -2.14 -7.16 9.81
CA ILE A 95 -3.41 -7.83 9.50
C ILE A 95 -3.31 -9.35 9.69
N PHE A 96 -2.24 -9.98 9.23
CA PHE A 96 -2.15 -11.45 9.13
C PHE A 96 -1.32 -12.10 10.23
N LEU A 97 -0.23 -11.48 10.68
CA LEU A 97 0.73 -12.09 11.60
C LEU A 97 0.59 -11.60 13.05
N GLY A 98 -0.07 -10.46 13.25
CA GLY A 98 -0.38 -9.90 14.57
C GLY A 98 0.77 -9.10 15.20
N PRO A 99 0.55 -8.53 16.40
CA PRO A 99 1.47 -7.55 17.01
C PRO A 99 2.88 -8.09 17.32
N SER A 100 3.02 -9.39 17.61
CA SER A 100 4.32 -10.00 17.89
C SER A 100 5.26 -10.00 16.69
N ALA A 101 4.73 -10.05 15.46
CA ALA A 101 5.51 -9.97 14.23
C ALA A 101 6.01 -8.55 13.91
N TRP A 102 5.39 -7.53 14.52
CA TRP A 102 5.76 -6.12 14.40
C TRP A 102 6.87 -5.74 15.38
N TYR A 103 6.82 -6.25 16.62
CA TYR A 103 7.80 -5.96 17.66
C TYR A 103 8.49 -7.27 18.08
N PRO A 104 9.49 -7.75 17.32
CA PRO A 104 10.30 -8.87 17.76
C PRO A 104 11.06 -8.43 19.01
N SER A 105 10.55 -8.76 20.19
CA SER A 105 11.30 -8.65 21.44
C SER A 105 12.52 -9.57 21.33
N LYS A 106 13.66 -9.03 20.87
CA LYS A 106 14.96 -9.71 20.78
C LYS A 106 14.88 -11.22 20.46
N GLY A 107 14.35 -11.56 19.28
CA GLY A 107 14.22 -12.95 18.81
C GLY A 107 13.39 -13.03 17.53
N LYS A 108 13.47 -14.16 16.81
CA LYS A 108 12.54 -14.44 15.69
C LYS A 108 11.12 -14.42 16.26
N ALA A 109 10.28 -13.53 15.75
CA ALA A 109 8.87 -13.49 16.12
C ALA A 109 8.18 -14.72 15.53
N GLU A 110 7.87 -15.69 16.38
CA GLU A 110 6.97 -16.79 16.01
C GLU A 110 5.55 -16.22 15.81
N PRO A 111 4.86 -16.57 14.71
CA PRO A 111 3.46 -16.22 14.54
C PRO A 111 2.65 -16.74 15.73
N SER A 112 1.86 -15.88 16.36
CA SER A 112 0.93 -16.34 17.40
C SER A 112 -0.02 -17.37 16.77
N SER A 113 -0.34 -18.44 17.50
CA SER A 113 -1.36 -19.42 17.07
C SER A 113 -2.74 -18.79 16.88
N SER A 114 -2.95 -17.56 17.38
CA SER A 114 -4.17 -16.76 17.22
C SER A 114 -4.13 -15.71 16.12
N CYS A 115 -3.06 -15.59 15.33
CA CYS A 115 -3.03 -14.63 14.22
C CYS A 115 -3.91 -15.10 13.05
N ASN A 116 -4.37 -14.16 12.22
CA ASN A 116 -5.28 -14.47 11.10
C ASN A 116 -4.65 -15.48 10.12
N ALA A 117 -3.33 -15.44 9.91
CA ALA A 117 -2.63 -16.42 9.10
C ALA A 117 -2.75 -17.83 9.69
N SER A 118 -2.48 -18.00 10.98
CA SER A 118 -2.62 -19.28 11.70
C SER A 118 -4.07 -19.78 11.68
N VAL A 119 -5.04 -18.91 11.94
CA VAL A 119 -6.49 -19.25 11.95
C VAL A 119 -6.96 -19.73 10.58
N HIS A 120 -6.40 -19.16 9.50
CA HIS A 120 -6.76 -19.51 8.12
C HIS A 120 -5.78 -20.49 7.46
N ASN A 121 -4.84 -21.08 8.21
CA ASN A 121 -3.80 -21.98 7.70
C ASN A 121 -3.02 -21.40 6.50
N MET A 122 -2.73 -20.10 6.56
CA MET A 122 -1.95 -19.40 5.55
C MET A 122 -0.47 -19.51 5.90
N TYR A 123 0.22 -20.48 5.29
CA TYR A 123 1.68 -20.66 5.44
C TYR A 123 2.48 -19.81 4.45
N ASN A 124 1.85 -19.42 3.35
CA ASN A 124 2.42 -18.60 2.29
C ASN A 124 1.50 -17.41 2.03
N VAL A 125 2.09 -16.31 1.54
CA VAL A 125 1.29 -15.21 1.01
C VAL A 125 0.53 -15.68 -0.23
N THR A 126 -0.62 -15.04 -0.49
CA THR A 126 -1.40 -15.30 -1.70
C THR A 126 -1.48 -14.02 -2.52
N ARG A 127 -1.65 -14.14 -3.84
CA ARG A 127 -1.91 -13.01 -4.74
C ARG A 127 -3.05 -12.12 -4.19
N SER A 128 -4.12 -12.77 -3.75
CA SER A 128 -5.30 -12.13 -3.15
C SER A 128 -4.99 -11.40 -1.84
N SER A 129 -4.18 -11.98 -0.95
CA SER A 129 -3.85 -11.33 0.33
C SER A 129 -2.95 -10.11 0.13
N ILE A 130 -2.01 -10.14 -0.83
CA ILE A 130 -1.21 -8.96 -1.21
C ILE A 130 -2.11 -7.87 -1.78
N ALA A 131 -2.95 -8.19 -2.77
CA ALA A 131 -3.87 -7.23 -3.39
C ALA A 131 -4.83 -6.61 -2.37
N TYR A 132 -5.34 -7.41 -1.43
CA TYR A 132 -6.20 -6.95 -0.35
C TYR A 132 -5.48 -5.92 0.53
N VAL A 133 -4.27 -6.25 0.99
CA VAL A 133 -3.50 -5.35 1.86
C VAL A 133 -3.13 -4.06 1.14
N ALA A 134 -2.73 -4.12 -0.12
CA ALA A 134 -2.44 -2.93 -0.93
C ALA A 134 -3.67 -2.00 -1.03
N ALA A 135 -4.87 -2.55 -1.22
CA ALA A 135 -6.11 -1.79 -1.21
C ALA A 135 -6.40 -1.14 0.17
N GLN A 136 -6.16 -1.88 1.27
CA GLN A 136 -6.29 -1.34 2.63
C GLN A 136 -5.31 -0.20 2.89
N VAL A 137 -4.05 -0.33 2.45
CA VAL A 137 -3.05 0.74 2.56
C VAL A 137 -3.50 1.97 1.79
N ARG A 138 -3.93 1.82 0.54
CA ARG A 138 -4.46 2.96 -0.23
C ARG A 138 -5.60 3.66 0.49
N PHE A 139 -6.56 2.90 1.03
CA PHE A 139 -7.65 3.47 1.81
C PHE A 139 -7.15 4.21 3.05
N ALA A 140 -6.18 3.64 3.78
CA ALA A 140 -5.61 4.24 4.99
C ALA A 140 -4.89 5.56 4.72
N LEU A 141 -4.21 5.69 3.57
CA LEU A 141 -3.51 6.91 3.14
C LEU A 141 -4.47 7.97 2.58
N SER A 142 -5.66 7.57 2.10
CA SER A 142 -6.67 8.49 1.57
C SER A 142 -7.38 9.32 2.65
N SER A 143 -8.02 10.41 2.24
CA SER A 143 -8.92 11.21 3.09
C SER A 143 -10.33 10.64 3.23
N GLY A 144 -10.65 9.52 2.56
CA GLY A 144 -11.99 8.93 2.58
C GLY A 144 -12.35 8.34 3.94
N GLU A 145 -13.47 8.79 4.52
CA GLU A 145 -13.94 8.38 5.85
C GLU A 145 -14.51 6.96 5.86
N SER A 146 -15.10 6.51 4.76
CA SER A 146 -15.64 5.16 4.61
C SER A 146 -15.05 4.43 3.41
N ASN A 147 -14.84 3.13 3.58
CA ASN A 147 -14.43 2.25 2.48
C ASN A 147 -15.67 1.94 1.64
N ILE A 148 -16.03 2.86 0.75
CA ILE A 148 -17.17 2.68 -0.13
C ILE A 148 -16.77 1.69 -1.24
N ARG A 149 -17.48 0.56 -1.30
CA ARG A 149 -17.25 -0.48 -2.32
C ARG A 149 -17.47 0.03 -3.75
N SER A 150 -18.34 1.02 -3.95
CA SER A 150 -18.65 1.66 -5.24
C SER A 150 -19.26 3.06 -5.06
N GLY A 151 -18.99 3.99 -5.99
CA GLY A 151 -19.64 5.32 -6.01
C GLY A 151 -18.97 6.43 -5.19
N GLY A 152 -17.81 6.16 -4.57
CA GLY A 152 -16.94 7.19 -3.99
C GLY A 152 -15.90 7.74 -4.99
N ALA A 153 -15.10 8.72 -4.57
CA ALA A 153 -14.02 9.29 -5.41
C ALA A 153 -12.95 8.26 -5.82
N PHE A 154 -12.87 7.12 -5.12
CA PHE A 154 -11.99 6.01 -5.46
C PHE A 154 -12.67 4.67 -5.15
N CYS A 155 -12.77 3.80 -6.15
CA CYS A 155 -13.41 2.48 -6.00
C CYS A 155 -12.39 1.42 -5.56
N GLN A 156 -12.45 1.00 -4.29
CA GLN A 156 -11.52 0.02 -3.74
C GLN A 156 -11.65 -1.36 -4.39
N THR A 157 -12.87 -1.78 -4.73
CA THR A 157 -13.10 -3.06 -5.42
C THR A 157 -12.45 -3.07 -6.79
N THR A 158 -12.59 -1.99 -7.57
CA THR A 158 -11.93 -1.89 -8.88
C THR A 158 -10.41 -1.89 -8.75
N PHE A 159 -9.86 -1.20 -7.73
CA PHE A 159 -8.42 -1.20 -7.48
C PHE A 159 -7.89 -2.59 -7.11
N TYR A 160 -8.58 -3.31 -6.23
CA TYR A 160 -8.23 -4.70 -5.89
C TYR A 160 -8.19 -5.59 -7.14
N TRP A 161 -9.23 -5.53 -7.98
CA TRP A 161 -9.29 -6.34 -9.20
C TRP A 161 -8.26 -5.93 -10.24
N HIS A 162 -7.87 -4.65 -10.29
CA HIS A 162 -6.77 -4.21 -11.15
C HIS A 162 -5.43 -4.83 -10.72
N ILE A 163 -5.13 -4.85 -9.42
CA ILE A 163 -3.93 -5.54 -8.90
C ILE A 163 -4.01 -7.03 -9.19
N MET A 164 -5.17 -7.66 -8.96
CA MET A 164 -5.36 -9.08 -9.26
C MET A 164 -5.22 -9.40 -10.74
N LYS A 165 -5.60 -8.48 -11.63
CA LYS A 165 -5.38 -8.65 -13.07
C LYS A 165 -3.88 -8.77 -13.36
N PHE A 166 -3.06 -7.85 -12.85
CA PHE A 166 -1.61 -7.92 -12.96
C PHE A 166 -1.04 -9.24 -12.37
N LEU A 167 -1.45 -9.59 -11.14
CA LEU A 167 -0.94 -10.78 -10.45
C LEU A 167 -1.34 -12.12 -11.11
N ASN A 168 -2.30 -12.13 -12.04
CA ASN A 168 -2.73 -13.33 -12.75
C ASN A 168 -2.51 -13.22 -14.27
N ASP A 169 -1.80 -12.19 -14.71
CA ASP A 169 -1.48 -12.02 -16.12
C ASP A 169 -0.34 -12.98 -16.51
N PRO A 170 -0.53 -13.87 -17.49
CA PRO A 170 0.52 -14.78 -17.94
C PRO A 170 1.79 -14.07 -18.41
N ASP A 171 1.67 -12.83 -18.91
CA ASP A 171 2.80 -12.04 -19.40
C ASP A 171 3.76 -11.64 -18.26
N PHE A 172 3.28 -11.61 -17.01
CA PHE A 172 4.06 -11.26 -15.81
C PHE A 172 4.31 -12.44 -14.87
N GLU A 173 4.08 -13.69 -15.32
CA GLU A 173 4.13 -14.87 -14.43
C GLU A 173 5.49 -15.03 -13.74
N GLN A 174 6.60 -14.72 -14.44
CA GLN A 174 7.94 -14.80 -13.87
C GLN A 174 8.15 -13.72 -12.78
N ASP A 175 7.79 -12.47 -13.05
CA ASP A 175 7.88 -11.36 -12.07
C ASP A 175 7.01 -11.62 -10.84
N VAL A 176 5.80 -12.14 -11.05
CA VAL A 176 4.86 -12.49 -9.97
C VAL A 176 5.40 -13.64 -9.15
N LYS A 177 6.02 -14.65 -9.77
CA LYS A 177 6.67 -15.74 -9.06
C LYS A 177 7.80 -15.22 -8.16
N GLU A 178 8.67 -14.37 -8.69
CA GLU A 178 9.76 -13.76 -7.92
C GLU A 178 9.24 -12.86 -6.79
N LEU A 179 8.13 -12.16 -7.02
CA LEU A 179 7.43 -11.40 -5.99
C LEU A 179 6.94 -12.30 -4.85
N LEU A 180 6.25 -13.41 -5.16
CA LEU A 180 5.74 -14.34 -4.14
C LEU A 180 6.88 -15.00 -3.36
N GLU A 181 7.93 -15.46 -4.06
CA GLU A 181 9.13 -16.00 -3.42
C GLU A 181 9.84 -14.97 -2.54
N TRP A 182 9.80 -13.68 -2.88
CA TRP A 182 10.35 -12.63 -2.03
C TRP A 182 9.52 -12.42 -0.76
N TRP A 183 8.19 -12.49 -0.86
CA TRP A 183 7.28 -12.31 0.28
C TRP A 183 7.31 -13.46 1.29
N ASP A 184 7.60 -14.68 0.82
CA ASP A 184 7.64 -15.89 1.66
C ASP A 184 9.01 -16.15 2.33
N ARG A 185 9.98 -15.23 2.17
CA ARG A 185 11.29 -15.29 2.86
C ARG A 185 11.20 -14.83 4.31
#